data_AF-A0A645GYH4-F1
#
_entry.id   AF-A0A645GYH4-F1
#
_cell.length_a   1.000
_cell.length_b   1.000
_cell.length_c   1.000
_cell.angle_alpha   90.00
_cell.angle_beta   90.00
_cell.angle_gamma   90.00
#
_symmetry.space_group_name_H-M   'P 1'
#
loop_
_entity.id
_entity.type
_entity.pdbx_description
1 polymer ?
#
loop_
_entity_poly.entity_id
_entity_poly.type
_entity_poly.pdbx_seq_one_letter_code
_entity_poly.pdbx_strand_id
1 'polypeptide(L)'
;MPAIILTEGKDRPKGSGRSIEGYNMFEEILKCKALLYKFGGHPMAAGLSLDEDKIEPFSQMLNDNCTLSSEDLIPVVSVDSQMALQYINYEVVKEFKALAPFGKGNPSPVLMAKKIKVKHIKFLGNENQHVKLLCYIPNTSKTIEALYFSKGEEVRELLEEHIGFDYMNHINSPSDLYIALLFEPDVNEFNGQRNLQLKVKDIKISK
;
A
#
# COMPACT_ATOMS: atom_id res chain seq x y z
N MET A 1 10.14 -6.32 0.29
CA MET A 1 11.42 -7.07 0.22
C MET A 1 11.62 -7.63 -1.18
N PRO A 2 12.84 -7.65 -1.73
CA PRO A 2 13.18 -8.39 -2.94
C PRO A 2 12.85 -9.88 -2.78
N ALA A 3 12.47 -10.54 -3.86
CA ALA A 3 12.18 -11.97 -3.83
C ALA A 3 12.61 -12.64 -5.12
N ILE A 4 13.09 -13.88 -5.02
CA ILE A 4 13.38 -14.76 -6.15
C ILE A 4 12.61 -16.05 -5.92
N ILE A 5 11.79 -16.43 -6.90
CA ILE A 5 11.05 -17.70 -6.88
C ILE A 5 11.66 -18.62 -7.93
N LEU A 6 11.96 -19.85 -7.53
CA LEU A 6 12.43 -20.92 -8.39
C LEU A 6 11.29 -21.91 -8.66
N THR A 7 11.28 -22.46 -9.87
CA THR A 7 10.38 -23.54 -10.26
C THR A 7 11.18 -24.60 -10.99
N GLU A 8 10.80 -25.87 -10.80
CA GLU A 8 11.37 -26.99 -11.55
C GLU A 8 11.24 -26.74 -13.07
N GLY A 9 12.31 -27.06 -13.79
CA GLY A 9 12.36 -26.96 -15.25
C GLY A 9 12.80 -28.28 -15.84
N LYS A 10 12.57 -28.48 -17.15
CA LYS A 10 12.91 -29.73 -17.84
C LYS A 10 14.39 -30.14 -17.71
N ASP A 11 15.29 -29.17 -17.75
CA ASP A 11 16.73 -29.42 -17.64
C ASP A 11 17.32 -28.87 -16.33
N ARG A 12 16.89 -27.66 -15.94
CA ARG A 12 17.36 -26.95 -14.75
C ARG A 12 16.24 -26.07 -14.20
N PRO A 13 16.22 -25.82 -12.88
CA PRO A 13 15.37 -24.81 -12.26
C PRO A 13 15.41 -23.46 -13.00
N LYS A 14 14.24 -22.82 -13.08
CA LYS A 14 14.06 -21.47 -13.62
C LYS A 14 13.63 -20.53 -12.50
N GLY A 15 14.29 -19.39 -12.42
CA GLY A 15 14.06 -18.36 -11.42
C GLY A 15 13.54 -17.07 -12.01
N SER A 16 12.58 -16.46 -11.33
CA SER A 16 12.14 -15.08 -11.57
C SER A 16 12.29 -14.27 -10.30
N GLY A 17 13.03 -13.17 -10.40
CA GLY A 17 13.27 -12.22 -9.33
C GLY A 17 12.51 -10.90 -9.51
N ARG A 18 12.10 -10.30 -8.39
CA ARG A 18 11.54 -8.95 -8.30
C ARG A 18 12.22 -8.17 -7.18
N SER A 19 12.63 -6.94 -7.48
CA SER A 19 13.32 -6.07 -6.56
C SER A 19 12.41 -5.02 -5.94
N ILE A 20 12.97 -4.24 -5.02
CA ILE A 20 12.40 -3.00 -4.50
C ILE A 20 13.26 -1.81 -4.96
N GLU A 21 12.70 -0.60 -4.85
CA GLU A 21 13.48 0.62 -5.08
C GLU A 21 14.67 0.69 -4.10
N GLY A 22 15.81 1.20 -4.56
CA GLY A 22 17.06 1.20 -3.78
C GLY A 22 17.85 -0.11 -3.80
N TYR A 23 17.30 -1.22 -4.30
CA TYR A 23 18.03 -2.50 -4.43
C TYR A 23 18.22 -2.89 -5.90
N ASN A 24 19.47 -2.90 -6.39
CA ASN A 24 19.77 -3.35 -7.74
C ASN A 24 19.96 -4.86 -7.79
N MET A 25 18.85 -5.59 -7.94
CA MET A 25 18.87 -7.06 -7.94
C MET A 25 19.77 -7.65 -9.03
N PHE A 26 19.88 -6.99 -10.19
CA PHE A 26 20.73 -7.48 -11.27
C PHE A 26 22.22 -7.43 -10.88
N GLU A 27 22.67 -6.34 -10.26
CA GLU A 27 24.05 -6.21 -9.80
C GLU A 27 24.39 -7.20 -8.68
N GLU A 28 23.45 -7.45 -7.77
CA GLU A 28 23.67 -8.43 -6.69
C GLU A 28 23.73 -9.87 -7.23
N ILE A 29 22.86 -10.23 -8.17
CA ILE A 29 22.91 -11.54 -8.84
C ILE A 29 24.20 -11.68 -9.67
N LEU A 30 24.69 -10.61 -10.30
CA LEU A 30 25.94 -10.62 -11.06
C LEU A 30 27.15 -10.99 -10.19
N LYS A 31 27.16 -10.61 -8.91
CA LYS A 31 28.21 -11.03 -7.96
C LYS A 31 28.21 -12.54 -7.73
N CYS A 32 27.06 -13.19 -7.86
CA CYS A 32 26.88 -14.63 -7.73
C CYS A 32 27.01 -15.41 -9.05
N LYS A 33 27.48 -14.77 -10.14
CA LYS A 33 27.51 -15.36 -11.51
C LYS A 33 28.15 -16.74 -11.61
N ALA A 34 29.11 -17.07 -10.75
CA ALA A 34 29.81 -18.36 -10.76
C ALA A 34 28.90 -19.55 -10.41
N LEU A 35 27.77 -19.29 -9.75
CA LEU A 35 26.79 -20.29 -9.34
C LEU A 35 25.64 -20.43 -10.37
N LEU A 36 25.62 -19.58 -11.40
CA LEU A 36 24.51 -19.44 -12.33
C LEU A 36 24.84 -20.06 -13.69
N TYR A 37 23.92 -20.86 -14.22
CA TYR A 37 23.99 -21.33 -15.60
C TYR A 37 23.63 -20.22 -16.60
N LYS A 38 22.58 -19.44 -16.28
CA LYS A 38 22.14 -18.29 -17.08
C LYS A 38 21.47 -17.28 -16.17
N PHE A 39 21.69 -16.00 -16.41
CA PHE A 39 20.93 -14.93 -15.79
C PHE A 39 20.84 -13.69 -16.70
N GLY A 40 19.88 -12.81 -16.41
CA GLY A 40 19.69 -11.54 -17.10
C GLY A 40 18.58 -10.74 -16.44
N GLY A 41 18.43 -9.46 -16.81
CA GLY A 41 17.38 -8.61 -16.27
C GLY A 41 17.76 -7.14 -16.17
N HIS A 42 17.07 -6.46 -15.27
CA HIS A 42 17.20 -5.03 -14.96
C HIS A 42 17.19 -4.85 -13.43
N PRO A 43 17.48 -3.65 -12.89
CA PRO A 43 17.53 -3.44 -11.45
C PRO A 43 16.30 -3.94 -10.68
N MET A 44 15.11 -3.82 -11.27
CA MET A 44 13.84 -4.22 -10.65
C MET A 44 13.39 -5.67 -10.90
N ALA A 45 14.03 -6.40 -11.80
CA ALA A 45 13.62 -7.76 -12.14
C ALA A 45 14.75 -8.57 -12.78
N ALA A 46 14.86 -9.84 -12.40
CA ALA A 46 15.84 -10.75 -12.98
C ALA A 46 15.19 -12.07 -13.38
N GLY A 47 15.77 -12.73 -14.39
CA GLY A 47 15.51 -14.12 -14.72
C GLY A 47 16.81 -14.90 -14.60
N LEU A 48 16.77 -16.09 -14.00
CA LEU A 48 17.96 -16.90 -13.76
C LEU A 48 17.71 -18.41 -13.85
N SER A 49 18.79 -19.18 -13.94
CA SER A 49 18.79 -20.64 -13.99
C SER A 49 20.13 -21.13 -13.43
N LEU A 50 20.08 -22.17 -12.61
CA LEU A 50 21.21 -22.77 -11.90
C LEU A 50 20.91 -24.25 -11.67
N ASP A 51 21.94 -25.03 -11.36
CA ASP A 51 21.78 -26.43 -10.97
C ASP A 51 21.19 -26.53 -9.54
N GLU A 52 20.47 -27.61 -9.25
CA GLU A 52 19.76 -27.78 -7.97
C GLU A 52 20.71 -27.75 -6.76
N ASP A 53 21.91 -28.31 -6.91
CA ASP A 53 22.95 -28.31 -5.88
C ASP A 53 23.56 -26.93 -5.62
N LYS A 54 23.27 -25.93 -6.48
CA LYS A 54 23.72 -24.54 -6.33
C LYS A 54 22.68 -23.62 -5.72
N ILE A 55 21.45 -24.08 -5.50
CA ILE A 55 20.36 -23.25 -4.95
C ILE A 55 20.73 -22.72 -3.56
N GLU A 56 21.15 -23.61 -2.66
CA GLU A 56 21.46 -23.23 -1.28
C GLU A 56 22.69 -22.29 -1.22
N PRO A 57 23.83 -22.59 -1.86
CA PRO A 57 24.96 -21.66 -1.95
C PRO A 57 24.60 -20.30 -2.55
N PHE A 58 23.71 -20.28 -3.56
CA PHE A 58 23.27 -19.04 -4.20
C PHE A 58 22.42 -18.19 -3.26
N SER A 59 21.46 -18.81 -2.55
CA SER A 59 20.62 -18.15 -1.55
C SER A 59 21.48 -17.54 -0.45
N GLN A 60 22.42 -18.31 0.10
CA GLN A 60 23.29 -17.84 1.18
C GLN A 60 24.15 -16.67 0.71
N MET A 61 24.83 -16.80 -0.43
CA MET A 61 25.69 -15.73 -0.95
C MET A 61 24.92 -14.44 -1.26
N LEU A 62 23.68 -14.52 -1.77
CA LEU A 62 22.85 -13.35 -2.00
C LEU A 62 22.45 -12.66 -0.69
N ASN A 63 22.05 -13.42 0.32
CA ASN A 63 21.66 -12.86 1.62
C ASN A 63 22.86 -12.25 2.34
N ASP A 64 24.02 -12.90 2.30
CA ASP A 64 25.26 -12.40 2.92
C ASP A 64 25.74 -11.10 2.26
N ASN A 65 25.51 -10.93 0.95
CA ASN A 65 25.83 -9.71 0.22
C ASN A 65 24.75 -8.62 0.33
N CYS A 66 23.61 -8.92 0.95
CA CYS A 66 22.49 -7.99 1.01
C CYS A 66 22.84 -6.76 1.86
N THR A 67 22.70 -5.59 1.28
CA THR A 67 22.97 -4.29 1.92
C THR A 67 21.72 -3.61 2.47
N LEU A 68 20.54 -4.22 2.30
CA LEU A 68 19.28 -3.65 2.75
C LEU A 68 19.15 -3.73 4.26
N SER A 69 18.76 -2.62 4.88
CA SER A 69 18.36 -2.59 6.28
C SER A 69 16.87 -2.93 6.44
N SER A 70 16.42 -3.12 7.68
CA SER A 70 15.00 -3.27 8.00
C SER A 70 14.16 -2.09 7.52
N GLU A 71 14.73 -0.89 7.53
CA GLU A 71 14.07 0.34 7.11
C GLU A 71 13.85 0.40 5.60
N ASP A 72 14.79 -0.11 4.80
CA ASP A 72 14.66 -0.18 3.34
C ASP A 72 13.53 -1.12 2.90
N LEU A 73 13.13 -2.05 3.77
CA LEU A 73 12.03 -2.97 3.50
C LEU A 73 10.65 -2.35 3.76
N ILE A 74 10.59 -1.17 4.38
CA ILE A 74 9.35 -0.47 4.67
C ILE A 74 8.84 0.17 3.37
N PRO A 75 7.62 -0.17 2.90
CA PRO A 75 7.04 0.44 1.72
C PRO A 75 6.94 1.96 1.88
N VAL A 76 7.50 2.70 0.93
CA VAL A 76 7.38 4.16 0.87
C VAL A 76 6.15 4.53 0.04
N VAL A 77 5.29 5.38 0.59
CA VAL A 77 4.18 5.99 -0.14
C VAL A 77 4.52 7.44 -0.42
N SER A 78 4.72 7.77 -1.69
CA SER A 78 4.87 9.16 -2.13
C SER A 78 3.55 9.90 -1.98
N VAL A 79 3.61 11.13 -1.45
CA VAL A 79 2.47 11.99 -1.22
C VAL A 79 2.65 13.24 -2.06
N ASP A 80 1.71 13.52 -2.94
CA ASP A 80 1.80 14.64 -3.87
C ASP A 80 1.55 15.98 -3.18
N SER A 81 0.58 16.02 -2.26
CA SER A 81 0.26 17.23 -1.52
C SER A 81 -0.53 16.97 -0.24
N GLN A 82 -0.34 17.84 0.77
CA GLN A 82 -1.21 17.88 1.94
C GLN A 82 -2.42 18.77 1.64
N MET A 83 -3.63 18.23 1.78
CA MET A 83 -4.87 18.94 1.50
C MET A 83 -5.92 18.71 2.60
N ALA A 84 -6.49 19.80 3.11
CA ALA A 84 -7.59 19.72 4.08
C ALA A 84 -8.88 19.22 3.39
N LEU A 85 -9.66 18.40 4.08
CA LEU A 85 -10.88 17.78 3.53
C LEU A 85 -11.93 18.81 3.06
N GLN A 86 -11.91 20.02 3.61
CA GLN A 86 -12.81 21.12 3.22
C GLN A 86 -12.62 21.60 1.78
N TYR A 87 -11.46 21.33 1.17
CA TYR A 87 -11.17 21.70 -0.22
C TYR A 87 -11.60 20.62 -1.21
N ILE A 88 -11.91 19.41 -0.74
CA ILE A 88 -12.32 18.30 -1.61
C ILE A 88 -13.75 18.56 -2.09
N ASN A 89 -13.88 18.77 -3.40
CA ASN A 89 -15.16 18.99 -4.07
C ASN A 89 -15.16 18.35 -5.47
N TYR A 90 -16.31 18.37 -6.16
CA TYR A 90 -16.47 17.75 -7.47
C TYR A 90 -15.54 18.30 -8.55
N GLU A 91 -15.23 19.60 -8.51
CA GLU A 91 -14.34 20.23 -9.49
C GLU A 91 -12.90 19.76 -9.28
N VAL A 92 -12.44 19.69 -8.02
CA VAL A 92 -11.12 19.12 -7.67
C VAL A 92 -11.00 17.68 -8.15
N VAL A 93 -12.01 16.82 -7.93
CA VAL A 93 -11.97 15.43 -8.43
C VAL A 93 -11.89 15.40 -9.96
N LYS A 94 -12.62 16.29 -10.64
CA LYS A 94 -12.60 16.39 -12.10
C LYS A 94 -11.23 16.83 -12.62
N GLU A 95 -10.58 17.80 -11.99
CA GLU A 95 -9.23 18.23 -12.32
C GLU A 95 -8.23 17.08 -12.15
N PHE A 96 -8.29 16.33 -11.05
CA PHE A 96 -7.46 15.14 -10.87
C PHE A 96 -7.70 14.09 -11.95
N LYS A 97 -8.96 13.81 -12.29
CA LYS A 97 -9.30 12.85 -13.35
C LYS A 97 -8.80 13.28 -14.73
N ALA A 98 -8.59 14.58 -14.97
CA ALA A 98 -8.03 15.08 -16.22
C ALA A 98 -6.53 14.73 -16.40
N LEU A 99 -5.84 14.32 -15.33
CA LEU A 99 -4.44 13.86 -15.38
C LEU A 99 -4.30 12.41 -15.87
N ALA A 100 -5.40 11.70 -16.09
CA ALA A 100 -5.41 10.37 -16.66
C ALA A 100 -4.83 10.36 -18.10
N PRO A 101 -4.29 9.24 -18.60
CA PRO A 101 -4.37 7.88 -18.03
C PRO A 101 -3.39 7.64 -16.89
N PHE A 102 -3.87 6.98 -15.84
CA PHE A 102 -3.03 6.55 -14.72
C PHE A 102 -2.41 5.18 -14.97
N GLY A 103 -1.20 4.96 -14.46
CA GLY A 103 -0.47 3.71 -14.59
C GLY A 103 0.94 3.81 -14.01
N LYS A 104 1.81 2.85 -14.32
CA LYS A 104 3.16 2.76 -13.74
C LYS A 104 4.01 4.03 -13.94
N GLY A 105 3.86 4.71 -15.08
CA GLY A 105 4.59 5.95 -15.39
C GLY A 105 3.86 7.24 -15.00
N ASN A 106 2.61 7.14 -14.54
CA ASN A 106 1.78 8.27 -14.13
C ASN A 106 0.81 7.78 -13.04
N PRO A 107 1.28 7.58 -11.79
CA PRO A 107 0.42 7.11 -10.72
C PRO A 107 -0.72 8.12 -10.46
N SER A 108 -1.85 7.61 -9.96
CA SER A 108 -2.94 8.48 -9.50
C SER A 108 -2.45 9.32 -8.31
N PRO A 109 -2.75 10.64 -8.25
CA PRO A 109 -2.25 11.49 -7.18
C PRO A 109 -2.78 11.09 -5.81
N VAL A 110 -1.86 10.96 -4.85
CA VAL A 110 -2.13 10.63 -3.44
C VAL A 110 -2.00 11.88 -2.59
N LEU A 111 -3.10 12.25 -1.94
CA LEU A 111 -3.18 13.39 -1.03
C LEU A 111 -3.09 12.95 0.42
N MET A 112 -2.65 13.85 1.30
CA MET A 112 -2.64 13.64 2.74
C MET A 112 -3.54 14.63 3.47
N ALA A 113 -4.32 14.14 4.43
CA ALA A 113 -4.99 14.95 5.43
C ALA A 113 -4.64 14.45 6.83
N LYS A 114 -4.47 15.36 7.79
CA LYS A 114 -4.09 15.04 9.18
C LYS A 114 -5.17 15.51 10.16
N LYS A 115 -5.18 14.93 11.35
CA LYS A 115 -6.07 15.31 12.46
C LYS A 115 -7.55 15.28 12.08
N ILE A 116 -7.95 14.24 11.34
CA ILE A 116 -9.32 14.03 10.89
C ILE A 116 -10.08 13.29 11.97
N LYS A 117 -11.14 13.92 12.52
CA LYS A 117 -11.99 13.27 13.52
C LYS A 117 -12.88 12.22 12.86
N VAL A 118 -12.80 10.99 13.35
CA VAL A 118 -13.64 9.88 12.90
C VAL A 118 -14.99 9.96 13.61
N LYS A 119 -16.08 9.90 12.84
CA LYS A 119 -17.45 9.85 13.36
C LYS A 119 -17.93 8.42 13.54
N HIS A 120 -17.59 7.54 12.61
CA HIS A 120 -18.10 6.18 12.57
C HIS A 120 -17.17 5.29 11.75
N ILE A 121 -17.00 4.04 12.17
CA ILE A 121 -16.24 3.01 11.46
C ILE A 121 -17.18 1.84 11.19
N LYS A 122 -17.23 1.40 9.93
CA LYS A 122 -18.02 0.25 9.50
C LYS A 122 -17.15 -0.71 8.71
N PHE A 123 -17.12 -1.97 9.14
CA PHE A 123 -16.54 -3.05 8.34
C PHE A 123 -17.58 -3.56 7.32
N LEU A 124 -17.11 -3.88 6.12
CA LEU A 124 -17.92 -4.22 4.96
C LEU A 124 -17.36 -5.46 4.24
N GLY A 125 -18.24 -6.14 3.51
CA GLY A 125 -17.93 -7.37 2.78
C GLY A 125 -18.25 -8.62 3.60
N ASN A 126 -18.30 -9.78 2.94
CA ASN A 126 -18.70 -11.05 3.58
C ASN A 126 -17.77 -11.44 4.73
N GLU A 127 -16.49 -11.05 4.64
CA GLU A 127 -15.46 -11.34 5.64
C GLU A 127 -15.08 -10.07 6.41
N ASN A 128 -15.87 -8.99 6.31
CA ASN A 128 -15.57 -7.70 6.92
C ASN A 128 -14.18 -7.16 6.54
N GLN A 129 -13.76 -7.43 5.30
CA GLN A 129 -12.42 -7.15 4.80
C GLN A 129 -12.24 -5.69 4.35
N HIS A 130 -13.31 -4.95 4.09
CA HIS A 130 -13.23 -3.53 3.72
C HIS A 130 -13.65 -2.65 4.90
N VAL A 131 -13.13 -1.42 4.96
CA VAL A 131 -13.47 -0.46 6.02
C VAL A 131 -14.02 0.79 5.39
N LYS A 132 -15.21 1.21 5.82
CA LYS A 132 -15.76 2.53 5.56
C LYS A 132 -15.66 3.38 6.82
N LEU A 133 -14.96 4.49 6.72
CA LEU A 133 -14.88 5.52 7.73
C LEU A 133 -15.81 6.67 7.34
N LEU A 134 -16.56 7.18 8.30
CA LEU A 134 -17.25 8.46 8.17
C LEU A 134 -16.42 9.50 8.93
N CYS A 135 -15.90 10.49 8.22
CA CYS A 135 -14.99 11.49 8.77
C CYS A 135 -15.65 12.86 8.80
N TYR A 136 -15.48 13.61 9.89
CA TYR A 136 -15.90 15.01 9.92
C TYR A 136 -15.01 15.85 9.01
N ILE A 137 -15.62 16.75 8.25
CA ILE A 137 -14.89 17.78 7.52
C ILE A 137 -14.62 18.93 8.50
N PRO A 138 -13.34 19.29 8.77
CA PRO A 138 -12.99 20.34 9.73
C PRO A 138 -13.74 21.65 9.47
N ASN A 139 -14.13 22.34 10.55
CA ASN A 139 -14.87 23.61 10.51
C ASN A 139 -16.24 23.53 9.82
N THR A 140 -16.83 22.33 9.69
CA THR A 140 -18.18 22.14 9.15
C THR A 140 -18.97 21.11 9.96
N SER A 141 -20.28 21.05 9.76
CA SER A 141 -21.14 19.96 10.25
C SER A 141 -21.22 18.76 9.30
N LYS A 142 -20.49 18.81 8.18
CA LYS A 142 -20.55 17.81 7.12
C LYS A 142 -19.57 16.67 7.39
N THR A 143 -19.83 15.55 6.75
CA THR A 143 -18.98 14.37 6.76
C THR A 143 -18.66 13.92 5.36
N ILE A 144 -17.54 13.21 5.21
CA ILE A 144 -17.14 12.54 3.98
C ILE A 144 -16.87 11.07 4.25
N GLU A 145 -17.21 10.21 3.29
CA GLU A 145 -16.89 8.78 3.36
C GLU A 145 -15.46 8.54 2.91
N ALA A 146 -14.72 7.73 3.66
CA ALA A 146 -13.40 7.24 3.28
C ALA A 146 -13.43 5.71 3.26
N LEU A 147 -13.06 5.11 2.13
CA LEU A 147 -13.15 3.68 1.89
C LEU A 147 -11.75 3.08 1.77
N TYR A 148 -11.43 2.15 2.68
CA TYR A 148 -10.17 1.43 2.74
C TYR A 148 -10.39 -0.04 2.41
N PHE A 149 -9.99 -0.45 1.20
CA PHE A 149 -10.30 -1.77 0.67
C PHE A 149 -9.33 -2.84 1.17
N SER A 150 -9.85 -3.99 1.60
CA SER A 150 -9.05 -5.19 1.93
C SER A 150 -8.10 -4.97 3.11
N LYS A 151 -8.50 -4.12 4.05
CA LYS A 151 -7.72 -3.63 5.18
C LYS A 151 -8.46 -3.78 6.52
N GLY A 152 -9.52 -4.59 6.53
CA GLY A 152 -10.33 -4.86 7.72
C GLY A 152 -9.49 -5.31 8.91
N GLU A 153 -8.59 -6.27 8.71
CA GLU A 153 -7.76 -6.81 9.79
C GLU A 153 -6.77 -5.79 10.35
N GLU A 154 -6.03 -5.12 9.48
CA GLU A 154 -5.08 -4.05 9.86
C GLU A 154 -5.75 -2.94 10.67
N VAL A 155 -6.99 -2.56 10.31
CA VAL A 155 -7.74 -1.57 11.08
C VAL A 155 -8.18 -2.12 12.44
N ARG A 156 -8.52 -3.41 12.56
CA ARG A 156 -8.85 -4.01 13.86
C ARG A 156 -7.65 -3.99 14.80
N GLU A 157 -6.50 -4.46 14.31
CA GLU A 157 -5.24 -4.43 15.06
C GLU A 157 -4.90 -3.01 15.52
N LEU A 158 -5.01 -2.04 14.61
CA LEU A 158 -4.77 -0.63 14.92
C LEU A 158 -5.72 -0.08 15.99
N LEU A 159 -7.02 -0.42 15.91
CA LEU A 159 -8.00 0.01 16.90
C LEU A 159 -7.81 -0.69 18.24
N GLU A 160 -7.47 -1.97 18.24
CA GLU A 160 -7.19 -2.74 19.46
C GLU A 160 -5.96 -2.19 20.19
N GLU A 161 -4.91 -1.82 19.46
CA GLU A 161 -3.71 -1.19 20.03
C GLU A 161 -4.04 0.16 20.69
N HIS A 162 -4.93 0.96 20.11
CA HIS A 162 -5.19 2.33 20.54
C HIS A 162 -6.37 2.51 21.49
N ILE A 163 -7.43 1.71 21.33
CA ILE A 163 -8.67 1.77 22.11
C ILE A 163 -8.76 0.60 23.10
N GLY A 164 -8.08 -0.52 22.80
CA GLY A 164 -8.16 -1.77 23.57
C GLY A 164 -9.11 -2.79 22.96
N PHE A 165 -9.15 -3.98 23.56
CA PHE A 165 -9.95 -5.14 23.10
C PHE A 165 -11.46 -4.85 22.93
N ASP A 166 -11.99 -3.83 23.59
CA ASP A 166 -13.40 -3.45 23.51
C ASP A 166 -13.70 -2.41 22.41
N TYR A 167 -12.78 -2.21 21.45
CA TYR A 167 -12.92 -1.20 20.39
C TYR A 167 -14.24 -1.30 19.62
N MET A 168 -14.83 -2.50 19.51
CA MET A 168 -16.12 -2.74 18.86
C MET A 168 -17.28 -1.97 19.51
N ASN A 169 -17.22 -1.69 20.81
CA ASN A 169 -18.21 -0.85 21.48
C ASN A 169 -18.02 0.64 21.16
N HIS A 170 -16.86 1.03 20.62
CA HIS A 170 -16.50 2.41 20.30
C HIS A 170 -16.63 2.76 18.82
N ILE A 171 -16.61 1.80 17.89
CA ILE A 171 -16.62 2.09 16.43
C ILE A 171 -17.85 2.89 15.95
N ASN A 172 -18.97 2.79 16.66
CA ASN A 172 -20.20 3.48 16.29
C ASN A 172 -20.11 5.00 16.51
N SER A 173 -19.37 5.41 17.54
CA SER A 173 -19.16 6.81 17.94
C SER A 173 -17.86 6.90 18.74
N PRO A 174 -16.69 6.80 18.07
CA PRO A 174 -15.43 6.73 18.77
C PRO A 174 -15.12 8.07 19.44
N SER A 175 -14.92 8.03 20.76
CA SER A 175 -14.54 9.20 21.55
C SER A 175 -13.13 9.64 21.17
N ASP A 176 -13.03 10.80 20.52
CA ASP A 176 -11.76 11.48 20.19
C ASP A 176 -10.74 10.65 19.39
N LEU A 177 -11.23 9.84 18.45
CA LEU A 177 -10.37 9.19 17.46
C LEU A 177 -10.03 10.16 16.32
N TYR A 178 -8.76 10.55 16.23
CA TYR A 178 -8.23 11.34 15.14
C TYR A 178 -7.28 10.51 14.28
N ILE A 179 -7.34 10.69 12.97
CA ILE A 179 -6.49 9.97 12.02
C ILE A 179 -5.81 10.93 11.04
N ALA A 180 -4.69 10.48 10.50
CA ALA A 180 -4.14 10.95 9.25
C ALA A 180 -4.51 9.94 8.15
N LEU A 181 -4.85 10.44 6.98
CA LEU A 181 -5.25 9.66 5.81
C LEU A 181 -4.31 9.99 4.65
N LEU A 182 -3.83 8.96 3.97
CA LEU A 182 -3.41 9.03 2.58
C LEU A 182 -4.58 8.60 1.71
N PHE A 183 -4.94 9.38 0.69
CA PHE A 183 -6.14 9.10 -0.10
C PHE A 183 -6.08 9.66 -1.52
N GLU A 184 -6.87 9.04 -2.40
CA GLU A 184 -7.26 9.60 -3.70
C GLU A 184 -8.71 10.10 -3.61
N PRO A 185 -9.00 11.36 -3.96
CA PRO A 185 -10.38 11.85 -3.96
C PRO A 185 -11.15 11.29 -5.17
N ASP A 186 -12.39 10.86 -4.95
CA ASP A 186 -13.21 10.24 -5.99
C ASP A 186 -14.69 10.60 -5.84
N VAL A 187 -15.47 10.27 -6.87
CA VAL A 187 -16.92 10.37 -6.87
C VAL A 187 -17.49 8.97 -7.02
N ASN A 188 -18.22 8.51 -6.00
CA ASN A 188 -19.03 7.31 -6.10
C ASN A 188 -20.36 7.64 -6.78
N GLU A 189 -20.76 6.82 -7.74
CA GLU A 189 -22.04 6.95 -8.44
C GLU A 189 -22.81 5.64 -8.31
N PHE A 190 -23.89 5.66 -7.54
CA PHE A 190 -24.70 4.48 -7.25
C PHE A 190 -26.18 4.86 -7.16
N ASN A 191 -27.05 4.10 -7.80
CA ASN A 191 -28.50 4.38 -7.89
C ASN A 191 -28.84 5.83 -8.29
N GLY A 192 -28.06 6.40 -9.21
CA GLY A 192 -28.24 7.79 -9.67
C GLY A 192 -27.83 8.87 -8.66
N GLN A 193 -27.32 8.48 -7.49
CA GLN A 193 -26.74 9.42 -6.53
C GLN A 193 -25.22 9.49 -6.71
N ARG A 194 -24.70 10.71 -6.75
CA ARG A 194 -23.27 11.00 -6.81
C ARG A 194 -22.83 11.56 -5.46
N ASN A 195 -21.81 10.95 -4.86
CA ASN A 195 -21.27 11.35 -3.57
C ASN A 195 -19.75 11.44 -3.65
N LEU A 196 -19.17 12.49 -3.06
CA LEU A 196 -17.73 12.58 -2.85
C LEU A 196 -17.29 11.51 -1.86
N GLN A 197 -16.18 10.85 -2.16
CA GLN A 197 -15.55 9.87 -1.30
C GLN A 197 -14.03 9.97 -1.37
N LEU A 198 -13.36 9.40 -0.37
CA LEU A 198 -11.92 9.25 -0.33
C LEU A 198 -11.59 7.76 -0.51
N LYS A 199 -10.80 7.41 -1.52
CA LYS A 199 -10.20 6.08 -1.63
C LYS A 199 -8.92 6.06 -0.80
N VAL A 200 -8.96 5.41 0.35
CA VAL A 200 -7.86 5.40 1.31
C VAL A 200 -6.74 4.49 0.80
N LYS A 201 -5.51 4.98 0.91
CA LYS A 201 -4.26 4.24 0.64
C LYS A 201 -3.58 3.78 1.90
N ASP A 202 -3.65 4.61 2.94
CA ASP A 202 -3.05 4.32 4.23
C ASP A 202 -3.70 5.17 5.33
N ILE A 203 -3.67 4.69 6.56
CA ILE A 203 -4.19 5.40 7.74
C ILE A 203 -3.19 5.37 8.88
N LYS A 204 -3.21 6.43 9.68
CA LYS A 204 -2.47 6.47 10.94
C LYS A 204 -3.28 7.14 12.03
N ILE A 205 -3.40 6.54 13.21
CA ILE A 205 -4.01 7.24 14.35
C ILE A 205 -3.10 8.39 14.77
N SER A 206 -3.67 9.59 14.83
CA SER A 206 -3.01 10.81 15.26
C SER A 206 -3.25 11.00 16.76
N LYS A 207 -2.17 11.18 17.53
CA LYS A 207 -2.26 11.69 18.90
C LYS A 207 -2.52 13.20 18.91
#